data_AF-A0A8J3R5Q1-F1
#
_entry.id   AF-A0A8J3R5Q1-F1
#
_cell.length_a   1.000
_cell.length_b   1.000
_cell.length_c   1.000
_cell.angle_alpha   90.00
_cell.angle_beta   90.00
_cell.angle_gamma   90.00
#
_symmetry.space_group_name_H-M   'P 1'
#
loop_
_entity.id
_entity.type
_entity.pdbx_description
1 polymer ?
#
loop_
_entity_poly.entity_id
_entity_poly.type
_entity_poly.pdbx_seq_one_letter_code
_entity_poly.pdbx_strand_id
1 'polypeptide(L)'
;MDRHLADLLGIDPDDPEVQREDAAIERDMRLIEELVQIRRAKGITQAQVAERIGRSQPAVSEFERVGGDPHLSSIRRYALAIGAEVRHVVYVSTAETTPTLAPPSLQFELQSDDSFTYAEVGATVASSSAVKFLQRSA
;
A
#
# COMPACT_ATOMS: atom_id res chain seq x y z
N MET A 1 17.84 6.20 8.15
CA MET A 1 19.27 6.60 8.20
C MET A 1 19.91 6.31 9.57
N ASP A 2 21.24 6.14 9.69
CA ASP A 2 21.96 6.06 10.99
C ASP A 2 22.00 7.44 11.68
N ARG A 3 21.73 7.50 13.00
CA ARG A 3 21.68 8.77 13.77
C ARG A 3 23.02 9.50 13.78
N HIS A 4 24.13 8.76 13.93
CA HIS A 4 25.45 9.39 13.92
C HIS A 4 25.79 10.01 12.56
N LEU A 5 25.28 9.42 11.47
CA LEU A 5 25.43 9.96 10.12
C LEU A 5 24.53 11.18 9.89
N ALA A 6 23.31 11.16 10.42
CA ALA A 6 22.37 12.29 10.38
C ALA A 6 22.97 13.53 11.07
N ASP A 7 23.53 13.36 12.26
CA ASP A 7 24.18 14.44 13.02
C ASP A 7 25.37 15.05 12.26
N LEU A 8 26.18 14.22 11.59
CA LEU A 8 27.33 14.66 10.80
C LEU A 8 26.93 15.48 9.57
N LEU A 9 25.79 15.14 8.95
CA LEU A 9 25.25 15.82 7.77
C LEU A 9 24.36 17.02 8.14
N GLY A 10 24.09 17.24 9.44
CA GLY A 10 23.18 18.27 9.91
C GLY A 10 21.72 18.01 9.50
N ILE A 11 21.36 16.76 9.26
CA ILE A 11 20.01 16.34 8.89
C ILE A 11 19.27 15.95 10.16
N ASP A 12 18.09 16.54 10.38
CA ASP A 12 17.19 16.10 11.45
C ASP A 12 16.47 14.81 11.01
N PRO A 13 16.75 13.65 11.61
CA PRO A 13 16.07 12.40 11.27
C PRO A 13 14.58 12.40 11.66
N ASP A 14 14.16 13.32 12.52
CA ASP A 14 12.78 13.48 12.94
C ASP A 14 11.97 14.41 12.01
N ASP A 15 12.62 15.03 11.00
CA ASP A 15 11.95 15.83 9.98
C ASP A 15 10.97 14.97 9.17
N PRO A 16 9.68 15.35 9.08
CA PRO A 16 8.68 14.57 8.33
C PRO A 16 8.97 14.46 6.83
N GLU A 17 9.73 15.38 6.23
CA GLU A 17 10.18 15.27 4.84
C GLU A 17 11.25 14.21 4.66
N VAL A 18 12.25 14.20 5.54
CA VAL A 18 13.32 13.17 5.58
C VAL A 18 12.72 11.79 5.80
N GLN A 19 11.78 11.65 6.74
CA GLN A 19 11.09 10.38 6.99
C GLN A 19 10.28 9.90 5.79
N ARG A 20 9.63 10.81 5.05
CA ARG A 20 8.87 10.45 3.84
C ARG A 20 9.79 9.95 2.74
N GLU A 21 10.94 10.58 2.55
CA GLU A 21 11.96 10.15 1.59
C GLU A 21 12.55 8.78 1.97
N ASP A 22 12.99 8.62 3.23
CA ASP A 22 13.49 7.34 3.75
C ASP A 22 12.46 6.21 3.56
N ALA A 23 11.18 6.48 3.87
CA ALA A 23 10.11 5.52 3.67
C ALA A 23 9.85 5.19 2.20
N ALA A 24 10.06 6.14 1.27
CA ALA A 24 9.96 5.88 -0.17
C ALA A 24 11.09 4.96 -0.65
N ILE A 25 12.33 5.28 -0.29
CA ILE A 25 13.51 4.46 -0.60
C ILE A 25 13.34 3.04 -0.05
N GLU A 26 12.84 2.90 1.19
CA GLU A 26 12.64 1.61 1.82
C GLU A 26 11.56 0.77 1.10
N ARG A 27 10.51 1.39 0.55
CA ARG A 27 9.50 0.68 -0.28
C ARG A 27 10.13 0.14 -1.56
N ASP A 28 10.97 0.94 -2.22
CA ASP A 28 11.65 0.51 -3.45
C ASP A 28 12.64 -0.63 -3.17
N MET A 29 13.39 -0.54 -2.06
CA MET A 29 14.27 -1.61 -1.62
C MET A 29 13.54 -2.92 -1.35
N ARG A 30 12.41 -2.85 -0.62
CA ARG A 30 11.57 -4.03 -0.34
C ARG A 30 11.07 -4.70 -1.62
N LEU A 31 10.65 -3.91 -2.62
CA LEU A 31 10.21 -4.45 -3.90
C LEU A 31 11.29 -5.32 -4.57
N ILE A 32 12.54 -4.86 -4.59
CA ILE A 32 13.65 -5.61 -5.17
C ILE A 32 13.96 -6.86 -4.34
N GLU A 33 13.98 -6.73 -3.01
CA GLU A 33 14.21 -7.86 -2.10
C GLU A 33 13.17 -8.97 -2.30
N GLU A 34 11.89 -8.62 -2.40
CA GLU A 34 10.80 -9.58 -2.65
C GLU A 34 11.00 -10.33 -3.98
N LEU A 35 11.38 -9.63 -5.06
CA LEU A 35 11.68 -10.27 -6.34
C LEU A 35 12.86 -11.24 -6.23
N VAL A 36 13.92 -10.86 -5.51
CA VAL A 36 15.09 -11.72 -5.27
C VAL A 36 14.72 -12.93 -4.42
N GLN A 37 13.88 -12.76 -3.40
CA GLN A 37 13.38 -13.85 -2.58
C GLN A 37 12.55 -14.85 -3.40
N ILE A 38 11.63 -14.37 -4.25
CA ILE A 38 10.85 -15.22 -5.15
C ILE A 38 11.77 -15.99 -6.11
N ARG A 39 12.78 -15.32 -6.69
CA ARG A 39 13.78 -15.97 -7.55
C ARG A 39 14.45 -17.13 -6.80
N ARG A 40 14.96 -16.86 -5.60
CA ARG A 40 15.67 -17.85 -4.77
C ARG A 40 14.76 -19.01 -4.39
N ALA A 41 13.52 -18.73 -3.98
CA ALA A 41 12.54 -19.75 -3.62
C ALA A 41 12.19 -20.68 -4.80
N LYS A 42 12.22 -20.15 -6.03
CA LYS A 42 12.04 -20.95 -7.26
C LYS A 42 13.31 -21.64 -7.76
N GLY A 43 14.44 -21.50 -7.06
CA GLY A 43 15.72 -22.11 -7.44
C GLY A 43 16.32 -21.56 -8.73
N ILE A 44 15.89 -20.38 -9.20
CA ILE A 44 16.37 -19.78 -10.45
C ILE A 44 17.69 -19.05 -10.16
N THR A 45 18.76 -19.30 -10.90
CA THR A 45 20.04 -18.61 -10.72
C THR A 45 20.03 -17.23 -11.38
N GLN A 46 20.92 -16.33 -10.95
CA GLN A 46 21.08 -15.03 -11.61
C GLN A 46 21.44 -15.18 -13.10
N ALA A 47 22.27 -16.17 -13.45
CA ALA A 47 22.62 -16.47 -14.84
C ALA A 47 21.41 -16.91 -15.67
N GLN A 48 20.51 -17.73 -15.10
CA GLN A 48 19.27 -18.13 -15.77
C GLN A 48 18.32 -16.94 -15.98
N VAL A 49 18.21 -16.03 -14.99
CA VAL A 49 17.45 -14.78 -15.19
C VAL A 49 18.05 -13.97 -16.33
N ALA A 50 19.38 -13.81 -16.33
CA ALA A 50 20.12 -13.05 -17.33
C ALA A 50 19.85 -13.57 -18.76
N GLU A 51 19.91 -14.90 -18.93
CA GLU A 51 19.57 -15.60 -20.17
C GLU A 51 18.12 -15.30 -20.60
N ARG A 52 17.15 -15.44 -19.68
CA ARG A 52 15.72 -15.19 -19.96
C ARG A 52 15.42 -13.76 -20.38
N ILE A 53 16.15 -12.76 -19.87
CA ILE A 53 15.93 -11.35 -20.17
C ILE A 53 16.90 -10.77 -21.21
N GLY A 54 17.78 -11.59 -21.79
CA GLY A 54 18.77 -11.16 -22.78
C GLY A 54 19.78 -10.14 -22.23
N ARG A 55 20.27 -10.35 -21.00
CA ARG A 55 21.26 -9.50 -20.32
C ARG A 55 22.42 -10.33 -19.78
N SER A 56 23.46 -9.67 -19.31
CA SER A 56 24.60 -10.33 -18.66
C SER A 56 24.30 -10.66 -17.19
N GLN A 57 24.94 -11.70 -16.65
CA GLN A 57 24.81 -12.03 -15.22
C GLN A 57 25.28 -10.88 -14.30
N PRO A 58 26.35 -10.12 -14.60
CA PRO A 58 26.69 -8.92 -13.84
C PRO A 58 25.59 -7.86 -13.83
N ALA A 59 24.85 -7.67 -14.94
CA ALA A 59 23.71 -6.75 -14.97
C ALA A 59 22.56 -7.22 -14.06
N VAL A 60 22.36 -8.53 -13.93
CA VAL A 60 21.42 -9.09 -12.94
C VAL A 60 21.96 -8.93 -11.53
N SER A 61 23.25 -9.13 -11.31
CA SER A 61 23.86 -8.90 -10.00
C SER A 61 23.74 -7.45 -9.54
N GLU A 62 23.91 -6.48 -10.46
CA GLU A 62 23.71 -5.06 -10.18
C GLU A 62 22.24 -4.74 -9.87
N PHE A 63 21.30 -5.37 -10.59
CA PHE A 63 19.88 -5.27 -10.28
C PHE A 63 19.54 -5.79 -8.87
N GLU A 64 20.16 -6.88 -8.43
CA GLU A 64 19.92 -7.49 -7.10
C GLU A 64 20.71 -6.81 -5.96
N ARG A 65 21.52 -5.79 -6.26
CA ARG A 65 22.35 -5.10 -5.27
C ARG A 65 21.50 -4.22 -4.36
N VAL A 66 21.82 -4.24 -3.07
CA VAL A 66 21.23 -3.29 -2.09
C VAL A 66 21.58 -1.86 -2.49
N GLY A 67 20.57 -0.98 -2.56
CA GLY A 67 20.74 0.41 -3.00
C GLY A 67 20.96 0.55 -4.52
N GLY A 68 20.47 -0.39 -5.33
CA GLY A 68 20.35 -0.22 -6.77
C GLY A 68 19.11 0.63 -7.13
N ASP A 69 19.16 1.33 -8.27
CA ASP A 69 18.03 2.08 -8.83
C ASP A 69 17.65 1.53 -10.23
N PRO A 70 16.97 0.36 -10.29
CA PRO A 70 16.60 -0.23 -11.57
C PRO A 70 15.37 0.47 -12.16
N HIS A 71 15.46 0.84 -13.44
CA HIS A 71 14.28 1.31 -14.17
C HIS A 71 13.10 0.33 -14.09
N LEU A 72 11.87 0.85 -14.10
CA LEU A 72 10.63 0.06 -14.10
C LEU A 72 10.59 -1.02 -15.20
N SER A 73 11.21 -0.75 -16.36
CA SER A 73 11.29 -1.73 -17.45
C SER A 73 12.16 -2.95 -17.11
N SER A 74 13.18 -2.78 -16.27
CA SER A 74 14.04 -3.84 -15.76
C SER A 74 13.32 -4.66 -14.70
N ILE A 75 12.64 -3.99 -13.76
CA ILE A 75 11.78 -4.64 -12.74
C ILE A 75 10.75 -5.56 -13.42
N ARG A 76 10.03 -5.04 -14.42
CA ARG A 76 9.03 -5.82 -15.16
C ARG A 76 9.65 -7.02 -15.87
N ARG A 77 10.79 -6.85 -16.57
CA ARG A 77 11.46 -7.97 -17.26
C ARG A 77 11.96 -9.03 -16.29
N TYR A 78 12.52 -8.62 -15.16
CA TYR A 78 12.98 -9.52 -14.10
C TYR A 78 11.81 -10.33 -13.51
N ALA A 79 10.71 -9.66 -13.15
CA ALA A 79 9.51 -10.31 -12.63
C ALA A 79 8.96 -11.36 -13.60
N LEU A 80 8.82 -11.02 -14.88
CA LEU A 80 8.39 -11.96 -15.92
C LEU A 80 9.34 -13.16 -16.04
N ALA A 81 10.65 -12.92 -16.00
CA ALA A 81 11.65 -13.99 -16.10
C ALA A 81 11.58 -14.98 -14.93
N ILE A 82 11.12 -14.57 -13.75
CA ILE A 82 10.93 -15.45 -12.60
C ILE A 82 9.48 -15.95 -12.46
N GLY A 83 8.57 -15.58 -13.38
CA GLY A 83 7.15 -15.91 -13.31
C GLY A 83 6.44 -15.24 -12.13
N ALA A 84 6.74 -13.97 -11.90
CA ALA A 84 6.08 -13.08 -10.95
C ALA A 84 5.41 -11.91 -11.68
N GLU A 85 4.53 -11.19 -10.98
CA GLU A 85 3.86 -10.00 -11.48
C GLU A 85 4.14 -8.83 -10.53
N VAL A 86 4.41 -7.65 -11.09
CA VAL A 86 4.56 -6.40 -10.33
C VAL A 86 3.41 -5.48 -10.73
N ARG A 87 2.72 -4.93 -9.73
CA ARG A 87 1.65 -3.94 -9.90
C ARG A 87 2.06 -2.62 -9.24
N HIS A 88 1.72 -1.51 -9.89
CA HIS A 88 1.96 -0.17 -9.36
C HIS A 88 0.65 0.42 -8.87
N VAL A 89 0.64 0.89 -7.62
CA VAL A 89 -0.51 1.55 -6.99
C VAL A 89 -0.05 2.91 -6.49
N VAL A 90 -0.85 3.94 -6.75
CA VAL A 90 -0.57 5.32 -6.36
C VAL A 90 -1.57 5.73 -5.28
N TYR A 91 -1.07 6.31 -4.19
CA TYR A 91 -1.87 6.82 -3.09
C TYR A 91 -1.67 8.33 -2.95
N VAL A 92 -2.73 9.04 -2.55
CA VAL A 92 -2.61 10.44 -2.14
C VAL A 92 -2.01 10.46 -0.73
N SER A 93 -0.85 11.09 -0.58
CA SER A 93 -0.25 11.35 0.73
C SER A 93 -0.72 12.71 1.23
N THR A 94 -1.78 12.76 2.03
CA THR A 94 -2.16 13.98 2.75
C THR A 94 -1.27 14.12 3.97
N ALA A 95 -0.31 15.04 3.94
CA ALA A 95 0.54 15.40 5.06
C ALA A 95 -0.19 16.25 6.12
N GLU A 96 -1.46 15.94 6.43
CA GLU A 96 -2.22 16.64 7.45
C GLU A 96 -2.33 15.80 8.71
N THR A 97 -1.47 16.10 9.69
CA THR A 97 -1.65 15.65 11.05
C THR A 97 -2.87 16.38 11.64
N THR A 98 -3.94 15.60 11.84
CA THR A 98 -5.17 15.86 12.63
C THR A 98 -6.39 16.42 11.87
N PRO A 99 -7.24 15.56 11.28
CA PRO A 99 -8.66 15.79 11.44
C PRO A 99 -9.00 15.38 12.88
N THR A 100 -9.29 16.36 13.73
CA THR A 100 -10.13 16.11 14.90
C THR A 100 -11.40 15.46 14.37
N LEU A 101 -11.55 14.16 14.60
CA LEU A 101 -12.77 13.42 14.37
C LEU A 101 -13.82 13.90 15.38
N ALA A 102 -14.32 15.11 15.18
CA ALA A 102 -15.72 15.37 15.42
C ALA A 102 -16.37 15.25 14.02
N PRO A 103 -17.15 14.20 13.72
CA PRO A 103 -18.08 14.33 12.61
C PRO A 103 -18.89 15.61 12.86
N PRO A 104 -19.16 16.47 11.85
CA PRO A 104 -20.20 17.46 12.01
C PRO A 104 -21.46 16.66 12.34
N SER A 105 -21.94 16.79 13.57
CA SER A 105 -23.21 16.24 13.98
C SER A 105 -24.26 16.83 13.05
N LEU A 106 -24.65 16.08 12.01
CA LEU A 106 -25.82 16.39 11.21
C LEU A 106 -27.01 16.20 12.15
N GLN A 107 -27.42 17.29 12.78
CA GLN A 107 -28.67 17.38 13.51
C GLN A 107 -29.80 17.27 12.48
N PHE A 108 -30.25 16.05 12.21
CA PHE A 108 -31.55 15.83 11.61
C PHE A 108 -32.58 16.01 12.73
N GLU A 109 -33.27 17.15 12.75
CA GLU A 109 -34.50 17.30 13.50
C GLU A 109 -35.55 16.37 12.88
N LEU A 110 -35.73 15.20 13.49
CA LEU A 110 -36.90 14.37 13.26
C LEU A 110 -38.11 15.13 13.80
N GLN A 111 -38.83 15.82 12.93
CA GLN A 111 -40.20 16.25 13.23
C GLN A 111 -41.03 14.97 13.40
N SER A 112 -41.25 14.58 14.66
CA SER A 112 -42.27 13.61 15.01
C SER A 112 -43.63 14.25 14.75
N ASP A 113 -44.20 13.99 13.58
CA ASP A 113 -45.64 14.16 13.37
C ASP A 113 -46.34 13.15 14.29
N ASP A 114 -46.77 13.66 15.43
CA ASP A 114 -47.37 12.92 16.52
C ASP A 114 -48.82 12.57 16.16
N SER A 115 -49.01 11.48 15.42
CA SER A 115 -50.34 10.87 15.27
C SER A 115 -50.28 9.40 14.87
N PHE A 116 -49.70 8.55 15.71
CA PHE A 116 -50.01 7.11 15.63
C PHE A 116 -50.05 6.46 17.01
N THR A 117 -51.27 6.25 17.52
CA THR A 117 -51.54 5.49 18.74
C THR A 117 -51.38 3.99 18.46
N TYR A 118 -50.45 3.32 19.13
CA TYR A 118 -50.32 1.86 19.10
C TYR A 118 -51.06 1.23 20.29
N ALA A 119 -52.18 0.57 20.00
CA ALA A 119 -52.74 -0.45 20.89
C ALA A 119 -52.18 -1.82 20.47
N GLU A 120 -51.48 -2.45 21.41
CA GLU A 120 -51.22 -3.89 21.61
C GLU A 120 -50.89 -4.81 20.40
N VAL A 121 -49.76 -5.52 20.49
CA VAL A 121 -49.65 -6.99 20.68
C VAL A 121 -48.21 -7.41 20.30
N GLY A 122 -47.57 -8.19 21.17
CA GLY A 122 -46.14 -8.48 21.13
C GLY A 122 -45.67 -9.43 20.03
N ALA A 123 -44.39 -9.30 19.68
CA ALA A 123 -43.58 -10.37 19.10
C ALA A 123 -42.09 -10.05 19.24
N THR A 124 -41.37 -10.97 19.89
CA THR A 124 -39.90 -11.05 19.95
C THR A 124 -39.36 -11.49 18.59
N VAL A 125 -38.43 -10.75 17.97
CA VAL A 125 -37.54 -11.32 16.93
C VAL A 125 -36.16 -10.66 16.97
N ALA A 126 -35.12 -11.50 16.94
CA ALA A 126 -33.71 -11.18 16.93
C ALA A 126 -33.30 -10.34 15.70
N SER A 127 -32.47 -9.33 15.94
CA SER A 127 -31.85 -8.52 14.89
C SER A 127 -30.65 -9.26 14.29
N SER A 128 -30.83 -9.78 13.08
CA SER A 128 -29.74 -10.06 12.14
C SER A 128 -30.04 -9.27 10.88
N SER A 129 -29.40 -8.12 10.72
CA SER A 129 -29.54 -7.27 9.54
C SER A 129 -28.28 -7.33 8.69
N ALA A 130 -28.30 -8.26 7.73
CA ALA A 130 -27.48 -8.20 6.53
C ALA A 130 -28.02 -7.06 5.64
N VAL A 131 -27.16 -6.08 5.34
CA VAL A 131 -27.47 -5.02 4.38
C VAL A 131 -27.25 -5.58 2.96
N LYS A 132 -28.33 -5.75 2.19
CA LYS A 132 -28.29 -6.02 0.75
C LYS A 132 -28.89 -4.85 -0.02
N PHE A 133 -28.04 -4.29 -0.89
CA PHE A 133 -28.27 -3.79 -2.25
C PHE A 133 -29.46 -2.85 -2.51
N LEU A 134 -29.21 -1.77 -3.27
CA LEU A 134 -29.82 -1.59 -4.59
C LEU A 134 -29.26 -0.37 -5.34
N GLN A 135 -28.67 -0.66 -6.50
CA GLN A 135 -28.58 0.26 -7.64
C GLN A 135 -29.96 0.78 -8.02
N ARG A 136 -30.04 2.03 -8.49
CA ARG A 136 -31.12 2.48 -9.39
C ARG A 136 -30.55 3.40 -10.47
N SER A 137 -30.70 2.97 -11.72
CA SER A 137 -30.87 3.84 -12.88
C SER A 137 -32.26 3.58 -13.43
N ALA A 138 -33.06 4.63 -13.53
CA ALA A 138 -33.98 4.98 -14.62
C ALA A 138 -34.61 6.33 -14.25
#